data_AF-A0A813D4F8-F1
#
_entry.id   AF-A0A813D4F8-F1
#
_cell.length_a   1.000
_cell.length_b   1.000
_cell.length_c   1.000
_cell.angle_alpha   90.00
_cell.angle_beta   90.00
_cell.angle_gamma   90.00
#
_symmetry.space_group_name_H-M   'P 1'
#
loop_
_entity.id
_entity.type
_entity.pdbx_description
1 polymer ?
#
loop_
_entity_poly.entity_id
_entity_poly.type
_entity_poly.pdbx_seq_one_letter_code
_entity_poly.pdbx_strand_id
1 'polypeptide(L)'
;EPESTEVRVTKQPSSTVYPNVPNLSDRKPKGQGPAEIHVSEDKDSCSIAQEIVQGSSGVRVGLVCFTAHGEPPSGQTPDLGEPREASLYLRTTYLQALQDMPRQLHADVGDVLAAGSVVLTQDVCILRGPVQDGARWLPDPVRVDVLTAAIQRHPRCDVQGQYARIAEKADVAKTVDHIFACAAANDVEVLIFPPLGVNGAAGCHHPAADAGDLLRKAILEHGQHVPRVWVCQEFPGQLKSSWATFASAVRSGREPLEHRELVPLTASPYLRPGWGEPCLSAKGQFSFKVPLRYRGRQRAVPPLGKP
;
A
#
# COMPACT_ATOMS: atom_id res chain seq x y z
N GLU A 1 13.12 -51.47 1.66
CA GLU A 1 14.23 -50.50 1.44
C GLU A 1 13.68 -49.13 1.79
N PRO A 2 14.33 -48.32 2.64
CA PRO A 2 13.89 -46.95 2.85
C PRO A 2 14.24 -46.16 1.57
N GLU A 3 13.22 -45.64 0.89
CA GLU A 3 13.41 -44.68 -0.21
C GLU A 3 14.33 -43.56 0.27
N SER A 4 15.47 -43.42 -0.39
CA SER A 4 16.41 -42.33 -0.13
C SER A 4 15.67 -41.02 -0.31
N THR A 5 15.40 -40.34 0.80
CA THR A 5 14.73 -39.04 0.80
C THR A 5 15.67 -38.05 0.11
N GLU A 6 15.41 -37.78 -1.17
CA GLU A 6 16.15 -36.80 -1.94
C GLU A 6 15.93 -35.44 -1.25
N VAL A 7 16.98 -34.94 -0.60
CA VAL A 7 16.94 -33.64 0.08
C VAL A 7 16.83 -32.59 -1.02
N ARG A 8 15.62 -32.15 -1.33
CA ARG A 8 15.38 -31.02 -2.23
C ARG A 8 16.05 -29.79 -1.64
N VAL A 9 17.20 -29.41 -2.20
CA VAL A 9 17.88 -28.17 -1.84
C VAL A 9 16.94 -27.01 -2.15
N THR A 10 16.41 -26.39 -1.11
CA THR A 10 15.61 -25.18 -1.26
C THR A 10 16.54 -24.04 -1.65
N LYS A 11 16.19 -23.33 -2.73
CA LYS A 11 16.92 -22.13 -3.14
C LYS A 11 16.76 -21.10 -2.03
N GLN A 12 17.87 -20.49 -1.59
CA GLN A 12 17.82 -19.45 -0.58
C GLN A 12 17.10 -18.21 -1.15
N PRO A 13 16.24 -17.53 -0.36
CA PRO A 13 15.58 -16.31 -0.82
C PRO A 13 16.58 -15.22 -1.20
N SER A 14 16.28 -14.48 -2.28
CA SER A 14 17.13 -13.40 -2.79
C SER A 14 16.35 -12.11 -2.97
N SER A 15 16.88 -11.02 -2.44
CA SER A 15 16.24 -9.70 -2.45
C SER A 15 16.87 -8.79 -3.51
N THR A 16 16.03 -8.02 -4.21
CA THR A 16 16.45 -7.05 -5.24
C THR A 16 15.67 -5.75 -5.06
N VAL A 17 16.37 -4.62 -5.20
CA VAL A 17 15.74 -3.28 -5.15
C VAL A 17 15.27 -2.86 -6.53
N TYR A 18 14.04 -2.37 -6.60
CA TYR A 18 13.48 -1.64 -7.73
C TYR A 18 13.36 -0.17 -7.33
N PRO A 19 14.35 0.67 -7.66
CA PRO A 19 14.34 2.08 -7.27
C PRO A 19 13.41 2.93 -8.14
N ASN A 20 13.08 2.44 -9.34
CA ASN A 20 12.23 3.12 -10.30
C ASN A 20 11.16 2.16 -10.80
N VAL A 21 9.99 2.71 -11.14
CA VAL A 21 8.88 1.97 -11.74
C VAL A 21 9.36 1.30 -13.03
N PRO A 22 9.33 -0.05 -13.12
CA PRO A 22 9.72 -0.75 -14.33
C PRO A 22 8.86 -0.33 -15.53
N ASN A 23 9.48 -0.11 -16.68
CA ASN A 23 8.75 0.13 -17.91
C ASN A 23 8.17 -1.19 -18.44
N LEU A 24 6.85 -1.23 -18.64
CA LEU A 24 6.12 -2.41 -19.13
C LEU A 24 5.84 -2.37 -20.64
N SER A 25 6.30 -1.35 -21.39
CA SER A 25 6.00 -1.19 -22.83
C SER A 25 6.34 -2.42 -23.67
N ASP A 26 7.40 -3.13 -23.30
CA ASP A 26 7.92 -4.27 -24.06
C ASP A 26 7.40 -5.61 -23.54
N ARG A 27 6.57 -5.60 -22.47
CA ARG A 27 6.01 -6.81 -21.88
C ARG A 27 4.75 -7.22 -22.62
N LYS A 28 4.68 -8.51 -22.97
CA LYS A 28 3.46 -9.08 -23.53
C LYS A 28 2.37 -9.12 -22.45
N PRO A 29 1.13 -8.73 -22.77
CA PRO A 29 -0.02 -9.00 -21.91
C PRO A 29 -0.13 -10.49 -21.59
N LYS A 30 -0.43 -10.83 -20.34
CA LYS A 30 -0.69 -12.19 -19.88
C LYS A 30 -2.17 -12.54 -19.90
N GLY A 31 -3.04 -11.54 -19.70
CA GLY A 31 -4.49 -11.69 -19.73
C GLY A 31 -5.12 -11.23 -21.05
N GLN A 32 -6.24 -11.85 -21.44
CA GLN A 32 -7.07 -11.40 -22.58
C GLN A 32 -8.19 -10.43 -22.15
N GLY A 33 -8.31 -10.13 -20.86
CA GLY A 33 -9.41 -9.36 -20.29
C GLY A 33 -9.00 -8.53 -19.07
N PRO A 34 -9.97 -7.89 -18.39
CA PRO A 34 -9.71 -7.18 -17.14
C PRO A 34 -9.21 -8.16 -16.07
N ALA A 35 -8.41 -7.68 -15.13
CA ALA A 35 -7.96 -8.50 -14.00
C ALA A 35 -9.14 -9.01 -13.16
N GLU A 36 -9.01 -10.25 -12.71
CA GLU A 36 -9.91 -10.87 -11.74
C GLU A 36 -9.60 -10.32 -10.34
N ILE A 37 -10.62 -9.73 -9.70
CA ILE A 37 -10.51 -9.18 -8.35
C ILE A 37 -11.23 -10.12 -7.38
N HIS A 38 -10.47 -10.73 -6.48
CA HIS A 38 -10.98 -11.55 -5.40
C HIS A 38 -10.79 -10.83 -4.08
N VAL A 39 -11.81 -10.87 -3.22
CA VAL A 39 -11.72 -10.30 -1.87
C VAL A 39 -12.15 -11.34 -0.85
N SER A 40 -11.22 -11.70 0.03
CA SER A 40 -11.33 -12.76 1.04
C SER A 40 -11.44 -12.16 2.44
N GLU A 41 -12.39 -12.63 3.24
CA GLU A 41 -12.60 -12.17 4.62
C GLU A 41 -12.13 -13.19 5.67
N ASP A 42 -11.93 -14.43 5.24
CA ASP A 42 -11.73 -15.61 6.08
C ASP A 42 -10.33 -16.22 5.95
N LYS A 43 -9.64 -15.99 4.82
CA LYS A 43 -8.30 -16.51 4.57
C LYS A 43 -7.24 -15.41 4.60
N ASP A 44 -6.13 -15.70 5.26
CA ASP A 44 -4.92 -14.88 5.25
C ASP A 44 -4.10 -15.06 3.95
N SER A 45 -3.14 -14.18 3.74
CA SER A 45 -2.34 -14.10 2.51
C SER A 45 -1.55 -15.38 2.20
N CYS A 46 -0.97 -16.02 3.21
CA CYS A 46 -0.20 -17.25 3.04
C CYS A 46 -1.11 -18.45 2.73
N SER A 47 -2.30 -18.50 3.33
CA SER A 47 -3.29 -19.55 3.07
C SER A 47 -3.86 -19.45 1.65
N ILE A 48 -4.15 -18.23 1.17
CA ILE A 48 -4.55 -17.99 -0.23
C ILE A 48 -3.43 -18.41 -1.19
N ALA A 49 -2.17 -18.04 -0.90
CA ALA A 49 -1.05 -18.40 -1.75
C ALA A 49 -0.87 -19.92 -1.87
N GLN A 50 -1.00 -20.65 -0.76
CA GLN A 50 -0.94 -22.12 -0.76
C GLN A 50 -2.01 -22.73 -1.66
N GLU A 51 -3.26 -22.31 -1.52
CA GLU A 51 -4.38 -22.80 -2.33
C GLU A 51 -4.14 -22.57 -3.83
N ILE A 52 -3.63 -21.39 -4.20
CA ILE A 52 -3.36 -21.04 -5.59
C ILE A 52 -2.22 -21.89 -6.17
N VAL A 53 -1.11 -22.03 -5.45
CA VAL A 53 0.06 -22.79 -5.92
C VAL A 53 -0.25 -24.28 -6.00
N GLN A 54 -1.05 -24.82 -5.06
CA GLN A 54 -1.47 -26.22 -5.09
C GLN A 54 -2.53 -26.51 -6.16
N GLY A 55 -3.42 -25.55 -6.42
CA GLY A 55 -4.48 -25.67 -7.42
C GLY A 55 -4.04 -25.39 -8.85
N SER A 56 -2.85 -24.82 -9.07
CA SER A 56 -2.38 -24.42 -10.41
C SER A 56 -0.87 -24.59 -10.56
N SER A 57 -0.44 -25.51 -11.42
CA SER A 57 0.97 -25.72 -11.72
C SER A 57 1.58 -24.52 -12.44
N GLY A 58 2.78 -24.11 -12.03
CA GLY A 58 3.59 -23.08 -12.71
C GLY A 58 3.20 -21.63 -12.42
N VAL A 59 2.17 -21.38 -11.60
CA VAL A 59 1.74 -20.02 -11.27
C VAL A 59 2.71 -19.37 -10.29
N ARG A 60 3.21 -18.18 -10.65
CA ARG A 60 4.03 -17.36 -9.76
C ARG A 60 3.16 -16.40 -8.94
N VAL A 61 3.22 -16.53 -7.62
CA VAL A 61 2.43 -15.73 -6.66
C VAL A 61 3.32 -14.75 -5.92
N GLY A 62 2.88 -13.49 -5.84
CA GLY A 62 3.52 -12.43 -5.05
C GLY A 62 2.65 -12.00 -3.87
N LEU A 63 3.24 -11.94 -2.69
CA LEU A 63 2.65 -11.36 -1.48
C LEU A 63 3.10 -9.92 -1.33
N VAL A 64 2.18 -9.00 -1.05
CA VAL A 64 2.53 -7.62 -0.77
C VAL A 64 2.72 -7.43 0.73
N CYS A 65 3.82 -6.79 1.12
CA CYS A 65 4.13 -6.43 2.48
C CYS A 65 4.30 -4.91 2.58
N PHE A 66 3.37 -4.24 3.29
CA PHE A 66 3.52 -2.83 3.57
C PHE A 66 4.28 -2.62 4.88
N THR A 67 5.10 -1.57 4.93
CA THR A 67 5.63 -0.99 6.17
C THR A 67 5.35 0.50 6.21
N ALA A 68 5.42 1.12 7.38
CA ALA A 68 5.34 2.55 7.50
C ALA A 68 6.68 3.22 7.11
N HIS A 69 6.63 4.40 6.50
CA HIS A 69 7.84 5.21 6.30
C HIS A 69 8.59 5.45 7.60
N GLY A 70 9.92 5.29 7.54
CA GLY A 70 10.82 5.43 8.69
C GLY A 70 10.85 4.23 9.63
N GLU A 71 10.04 3.19 9.38
CA GLU A 71 10.17 1.91 10.06
C GLU A 71 10.79 0.88 9.12
N PRO A 72 11.95 0.30 9.48
CA PRO A 72 12.46 -0.84 8.74
C PRO A 72 11.45 -1.99 8.88
N PRO A 73 11.36 -2.90 7.90
CA PRO A 73 10.71 -4.18 8.13
C PRO A 73 11.38 -4.81 9.36
N SER A 74 10.58 -5.14 10.36
CA SER A 74 10.96 -5.71 11.67
C SER A 74 11.68 -7.06 11.52
N GLY A 75 12.95 -7.02 11.09
CA GLY A 75 13.77 -8.22 10.86
C GLY A 75 14.61 -8.64 12.06
N GLN A 76 14.85 -7.74 13.04
CA GLN A 76 15.72 -8.02 14.19
C GLN A 76 14.98 -8.71 15.34
N THR A 77 13.76 -8.27 15.63
CA THR A 77 12.90 -8.87 16.65
C THR A 77 11.46 -8.89 16.12
N PRO A 78 11.00 -10.00 15.53
CA PRO A 78 9.63 -10.11 15.08
C PRO A 78 8.68 -9.99 16.27
N ASP A 79 7.71 -9.09 16.19
CA ASP A 79 6.60 -9.00 17.13
C ASP A 79 5.57 -10.06 16.77
N LEU A 80 5.68 -11.23 17.42
CA LEU A 80 4.72 -12.32 17.25
C LEU A 80 3.32 -11.98 17.80
N GLY A 81 3.17 -10.86 18.51
CA GLY A 81 1.88 -10.29 18.87
C GLY A 81 1.20 -9.59 17.70
N GLU A 82 1.94 -9.19 16.65
CA GLU A 82 1.39 -8.65 15.42
C GLU A 82 1.03 -9.79 14.45
N PRO A 83 -0.27 -9.99 14.11
CA PRO A 83 -0.68 -11.13 13.30
C PRO A 83 -0.05 -11.18 11.90
N ARG A 84 0.30 -10.02 11.32
CA ARG A 84 1.06 -9.91 10.07
C ARG A 84 2.41 -10.59 10.18
N GLU A 85 3.18 -10.19 11.18
CA GLU A 85 4.51 -10.71 11.45
C GLU A 85 4.43 -12.18 11.83
N ALA A 86 3.45 -12.56 12.64
CA ALA A 86 3.19 -13.96 12.95
C ALA A 86 2.83 -14.78 11.69
N SER A 87 2.11 -14.22 10.72
CA SER A 87 1.80 -14.96 9.48
C SER A 87 3.02 -15.04 8.56
N LEU A 88 3.68 -13.92 8.28
CA LEU A 88 4.76 -13.89 7.29
C LEU A 88 6.10 -14.37 7.86
N TYR A 89 6.50 -13.95 9.05
CA TYR A 89 7.84 -14.23 9.59
C TYR A 89 7.94 -15.61 10.22
N LEU A 90 6.91 -16.06 10.95
CA LEU A 90 6.92 -17.38 11.57
C LEU A 90 6.72 -18.50 10.54
N ARG A 91 5.82 -18.30 9.56
CA ARG A 91 5.41 -19.38 8.65
C ARG A 91 6.29 -19.50 7.42
N THR A 92 7.15 -18.53 7.13
CA THR A 92 7.94 -18.50 5.90
C THR A 92 9.43 -18.31 6.14
N THR A 93 10.23 -18.50 5.09
CA THR A 93 11.66 -18.15 5.10
C THR A 93 11.93 -16.64 4.99
N TYR A 94 10.89 -15.80 4.98
CA TYR A 94 11.04 -14.35 4.81
C TYR A 94 11.80 -13.68 5.95
N LEU A 95 11.68 -14.16 7.20
CA LEU A 95 12.46 -13.62 8.32
C LEU A 95 13.97 -13.80 8.09
N GLN A 96 14.39 -14.98 7.61
CA GLN A 96 15.77 -15.22 7.23
C GLN A 96 16.19 -14.27 6.10
N ALA A 97 15.33 -14.09 5.10
CA ALA A 97 15.59 -13.17 4.00
C ALA A 97 15.77 -11.72 4.48
N LEU A 98 14.96 -11.25 5.43
CA LEU A 98 15.08 -9.92 6.05
C LEU A 98 16.43 -9.73 6.77
N GLN A 99 16.91 -10.76 7.47
CA GLN A 99 18.21 -10.73 8.15
C GLN A 99 19.38 -10.70 7.16
N ASP A 100 19.24 -11.39 6.02
CA ASP A 100 20.21 -11.39 4.93
C ASP A 100 20.13 -10.15 4.03
N MET A 101 19.00 -9.42 4.05
CA MET A 101 18.68 -8.35 3.10
C MET A 101 19.73 -7.22 3.07
N PRO A 102 20.22 -6.68 4.19
CA PRO A 102 21.26 -5.63 4.14
C PRO A 102 22.53 -6.07 3.43
N ARG A 103 22.90 -7.35 3.57
CA ARG A 103 24.05 -7.95 2.87
C ARG A 103 23.78 -8.11 1.38
N GLN A 104 22.57 -8.48 0.99
CA GLN A 104 22.18 -8.66 -0.43
C GLN A 104 22.03 -7.33 -1.16
N LEU A 105 21.47 -6.31 -0.49
CA LEU A 105 21.19 -5.01 -1.08
C LEU A 105 22.37 -4.04 -1.01
N HIS A 106 23.33 -4.29 -0.10
CA HIS A 106 24.43 -3.37 0.21
C HIS A 106 23.95 -1.96 0.62
N ALA A 107 22.78 -1.88 1.27
CA ALA A 107 22.13 -0.65 1.71
C ALA A 107 21.26 -0.89 2.94
N ASP A 108 20.93 0.18 3.67
CA ASP A 108 19.90 0.13 4.70
C ASP A 108 18.51 -0.02 4.04
N VAL A 109 17.74 -1.00 4.52
CA VAL A 109 16.43 -1.34 3.94
C VAL A 109 15.42 -0.22 4.21
N GLY A 110 15.48 0.42 5.37
CA GLY A 110 14.62 1.54 5.72
C GLY A 110 14.84 2.72 4.79
N ASP A 111 16.10 3.06 4.51
CA ASP A 111 16.46 4.14 3.57
C ASP A 111 16.00 3.84 2.14
N VAL A 112 16.19 2.60 1.67
CA VAL A 112 15.73 2.15 0.34
C VAL A 112 14.21 2.31 0.19
N LEU A 113 13.46 1.87 1.20
CA LEU A 113 11.99 1.96 1.19
C LEU A 113 11.52 3.41 1.38
N ALA A 114 12.19 4.21 2.20
CA ALA A 114 11.90 5.63 2.39
C ALA A 114 12.10 6.45 1.10
N ALA A 115 12.99 6.00 0.21
CA ALA A 115 13.16 6.58 -1.13
C ALA A 115 12.02 6.24 -2.11
N GLY A 116 11.03 5.44 -1.71
CA GLY A 116 9.90 5.01 -2.55
C GLY A 116 10.22 3.80 -3.44
N SER A 117 11.29 3.07 -3.13
CA SER A 117 11.65 1.83 -3.83
C SER A 117 10.75 0.68 -3.42
N VAL A 118 10.61 -0.32 -4.29
CA VAL A 118 10.02 -1.62 -3.95
C VAL A 118 11.15 -2.64 -3.81
N VAL A 119 11.16 -3.41 -2.72
CA VAL A 119 12.07 -4.54 -2.55
C VAL A 119 11.34 -5.83 -2.88
N LEU A 120 11.84 -6.57 -3.86
CA LEU A 120 11.34 -7.90 -4.19
C LEU A 120 12.23 -8.96 -3.56
N THR A 121 11.68 -9.83 -2.73
CA THR A 121 12.34 -11.03 -2.23
C THR A 121 11.76 -12.26 -2.90
N GLN A 122 12.55 -12.92 -3.73
CA GLN A 122 12.15 -14.10 -4.50
C GLN A 122 12.34 -15.39 -3.71
N ASP A 123 11.62 -16.43 -4.11
CA ASP A 123 11.78 -17.81 -3.59
C ASP A 123 11.55 -17.94 -2.07
N VAL A 124 10.61 -17.17 -1.51
CA VAL A 124 10.16 -17.30 -0.13
C VAL A 124 9.31 -18.57 0.01
N CYS A 125 9.72 -19.48 0.88
CA CYS A 125 9.01 -20.74 1.11
C CYS A 125 8.01 -20.58 2.26
N ILE A 126 6.75 -20.96 2.06
CA ILE A 126 5.78 -21.12 3.13
C ILE A 126 5.94 -22.52 3.71
N LEU A 127 6.45 -22.59 4.92
CA LEU A 127 6.85 -23.81 5.62
C LEU A 127 5.80 -24.30 6.60
N ARG A 128 4.91 -23.41 7.06
CA ARG A 128 3.93 -23.70 8.11
C ARG A 128 2.51 -23.34 7.72
N GLY A 129 1.57 -24.12 8.22
CA GLY A 129 0.14 -23.86 8.17
C GLY A 129 -0.27 -22.64 9.00
N PRO A 130 -1.58 -22.35 9.08
CA PRO A 130 -2.09 -21.17 9.76
C PRO A 130 -1.71 -21.11 11.26
N VAL A 131 -1.55 -19.90 11.79
CA VAL A 131 -1.11 -19.68 13.18
C VAL A 131 -2.17 -20.15 14.17
N GLN A 132 -3.44 -19.91 13.86
CA GLN A 132 -4.59 -20.35 14.65
C GLN A 132 -4.65 -21.88 14.83
N ASP A 133 -4.06 -22.64 13.91
CA ASP A 133 -4.00 -24.11 13.95
C ASP A 133 -2.69 -24.62 14.58
N GLY A 134 -1.90 -23.72 15.17
CA GLY A 134 -0.62 -24.00 15.82
C GLY A 134 0.59 -23.99 14.87
N ALA A 135 0.48 -23.42 13.67
CA ALA A 135 1.58 -23.26 12.71
C ALA A 135 2.37 -24.55 12.44
N ARG A 136 1.64 -25.64 12.17
CA ARG A 136 2.21 -26.98 11.88
C ARG A 136 3.06 -26.94 10.61
N TRP A 137 4.12 -27.73 10.57
CA TRP A 137 4.93 -27.92 9.37
C TRP A 137 4.09 -28.49 8.23
N LEU A 138 4.25 -27.92 7.03
CA LEU A 138 3.58 -28.41 5.83
C LEU A 138 4.39 -29.56 5.22
N PRO A 139 3.72 -30.62 4.73
CA PRO A 139 4.39 -31.70 4.01
C PRO A 139 4.98 -31.21 2.68
N ASP A 140 4.27 -30.31 2.00
CA ASP A 140 4.64 -29.74 0.70
C ASP A 140 4.73 -28.21 0.78
N PRO A 141 5.90 -27.65 1.11
CA PRO A 141 6.11 -26.20 1.13
C PRO A 141 5.94 -25.58 -0.25
N VAL A 142 5.19 -24.47 -0.31
CA VAL A 142 5.01 -23.68 -1.54
C VAL A 142 5.96 -22.51 -1.59
N ARG A 143 6.31 -22.04 -2.79
CA ARG A 143 7.13 -20.85 -2.99
C ARG A 143 6.31 -19.67 -3.45
N VAL A 144 6.65 -18.50 -2.94
CA VAL A 144 6.08 -17.21 -3.29
C VAL A 144 7.18 -16.16 -3.39
N ASP A 145 6.88 -15.04 -4.01
CA ASP A 145 7.69 -13.83 -3.89
C ASP A 145 7.05 -12.87 -2.89
N VAL A 146 7.84 -11.99 -2.28
CA VAL A 146 7.35 -10.93 -1.39
C VAL A 146 7.77 -9.58 -1.93
N LEU A 147 6.81 -8.68 -2.16
CA LEU A 147 7.03 -7.30 -2.59
C LEU A 147 6.81 -6.38 -1.39
N THR A 148 7.90 -5.77 -0.93
CA THR A 148 7.89 -4.88 0.23
C THR A 148 7.98 -3.42 -0.19
N ALA A 149 7.07 -2.61 0.34
CA ALA A 149 7.01 -1.17 0.06
C ALA A 149 6.64 -0.39 1.33
N ALA A 150 7.18 0.83 1.45
CA ALA A 150 6.77 1.74 2.52
C ALA A 150 5.63 2.66 2.07
N ILE A 151 4.72 2.95 2.99
CA ILE A 151 3.63 3.92 2.83
C ILE A 151 3.59 4.90 4.01
N GLN A 152 2.95 6.05 3.83
CA GLN A 152 2.83 7.08 4.86
C GLN A 152 2.03 6.60 6.08
N ARG A 153 2.62 6.65 7.28
CA ARG A 153 1.96 6.22 8.53
C ARG A 153 0.62 6.92 8.80
N HIS A 154 0.60 8.24 8.71
CA HIS A 154 -0.54 9.08 9.10
C HIS A 154 -0.85 10.11 8.00
N PRO A 155 -1.49 9.70 6.89
CA PRO A 155 -2.04 10.67 5.95
C PRO A 155 -3.08 11.53 6.66
N ARG A 156 -3.22 12.79 6.24
CA ARG A 156 -4.28 13.64 6.77
C ARG A 156 -5.59 13.22 6.14
N CYS A 157 -6.58 12.91 6.98
CA CYS A 157 -7.94 12.64 6.54
C CYS A 157 -8.79 13.92 6.66
N ASP A 158 -9.70 14.12 5.71
CA ASP A 158 -10.69 15.18 5.79
C ASP A 158 -11.96 14.73 6.53
N VAL A 159 -13.00 15.57 6.52
CA VAL A 159 -14.28 15.30 7.19
C VAL A 159 -15.12 14.20 6.54
N GLN A 160 -14.84 13.83 5.29
CA GLN A 160 -15.53 12.75 4.56
C GLN A 160 -14.72 11.45 4.53
N GLY A 161 -13.64 11.36 5.33
CA GLY A 161 -12.79 10.19 5.36
C GLY A 161 -12.04 9.96 4.05
N GLN A 162 -11.60 11.03 3.37
CA GLN A 162 -10.69 10.97 2.23
C GLN A 162 -9.32 11.56 2.57
N TYR A 163 -8.33 11.34 1.70
CA TYR A 163 -7.06 12.05 1.81
C TYR A 163 -7.31 13.57 1.68
N ALA A 164 -6.95 14.33 2.70
CA ALA A 164 -7.05 15.78 2.71
C ALA A 164 -6.02 16.44 1.78
N ARG A 165 -4.92 15.74 1.48
CA ARG A 165 -3.82 16.24 0.64
C ARG A 165 -3.69 15.37 -0.59
N ILE A 166 -3.77 16.00 -1.77
CA ILE A 166 -3.59 15.33 -3.06
C ILE A 166 -2.21 14.66 -3.17
N ALA A 167 -1.17 15.30 -2.65
CA ALA A 167 0.19 14.74 -2.66
C ALA A 167 0.29 13.40 -1.90
N GLU A 168 -0.39 13.27 -0.75
CA GLU A 168 -0.40 12.04 0.04
C GLU A 168 -1.17 10.93 -0.69
N LYS A 169 -2.29 11.27 -1.33
CA LYS A 169 -3.04 10.34 -2.20
C LYS A 169 -2.21 9.87 -3.40
N ALA A 170 -1.51 10.80 -4.05
CA ALA A 170 -0.69 10.52 -5.23
C ALA A 170 0.53 9.65 -4.90
N ASP A 171 1.14 9.86 -3.73
CA ASP A 171 2.25 9.04 -3.25
C ASP A 171 1.85 7.57 -3.05
N VAL A 172 0.71 7.34 -2.39
CA VAL A 172 0.15 5.99 -2.23
C VAL A 172 -0.19 5.36 -3.58
N ALA A 173 -0.81 6.11 -4.49
CA ALA A 173 -1.11 5.61 -5.84
C ALA A 173 0.18 5.17 -6.56
N LYS A 174 1.20 6.03 -6.55
CA LYS A 174 2.51 5.75 -7.16
C LYS A 174 3.17 4.50 -6.56
N THR A 175 3.09 4.31 -5.25
CA THR A 175 3.64 3.11 -4.59
C THR A 175 2.91 1.85 -5.02
N VAL A 176 1.57 1.87 -5.10
CA VAL A 176 0.79 0.73 -5.59
C VAL A 176 1.13 0.42 -7.05
N ASP A 177 1.22 1.43 -7.91
CA ASP A 177 1.63 1.27 -9.31
C ASP A 177 3.03 0.65 -9.44
N HIS A 178 3.96 1.08 -8.59
CA HIS A 178 5.32 0.54 -8.54
C HIS A 178 5.31 -0.95 -8.17
N ILE A 179 4.46 -1.37 -7.23
CA ILE A 179 4.30 -2.79 -6.85
C ILE A 179 3.80 -3.61 -8.05
N PHE A 180 2.76 -3.14 -8.75
CA PHE A 180 2.24 -3.85 -9.93
C PHE A 180 3.27 -3.95 -11.05
N ALA A 181 3.99 -2.87 -11.34
CA ALA A 181 5.03 -2.87 -12.36
C ALA A 181 6.21 -3.79 -11.99
N CYS A 182 6.61 -3.81 -10.72
CA CYS A 182 7.61 -4.73 -10.21
C CYS A 182 7.15 -6.20 -10.35
N ALA A 183 5.92 -6.50 -9.98
CA ALA A 183 5.33 -7.83 -10.11
C ALA A 183 5.30 -8.30 -11.57
N ALA A 184 4.80 -7.45 -12.48
CA ALA A 184 4.77 -7.72 -13.91
C ALA A 184 6.17 -7.96 -14.50
N ALA A 185 7.15 -7.14 -14.11
CA ALA A 185 8.54 -7.29 -14.54
C ALA A 185 9.20 -8.60 -14.05
N ASN A 186 8.66 -9.22 -13.00
CA ASN A 186 9.16 -10.48 -12.43
C ASN A 186 8.26 -11.66 -12.74
N ASP A 187 7.36 -11.50 -13.70
CA ASP A 187 6.45 -12.54 -14.16
C ASP A 187 5.53 -13.09 -13.06
N VAL A 188 5.23 -12.30 -12.03
CA VAL A 188 4.20 -12.61 -11.04
C VAL A 188 2.83 -12.53 -11.72
N GLU A 189 2.04 -13.59 -11.58
CA GLU A 189 0.71 -13.71 -12.20
C GLU A 189 -0.43 -13.44 -11.22
N VAL A 190 -0.16 -13.63 -9.93
CA VAL A 190 -1.10 -13.36 -8.86
C VAL A 190 -0.46 -12.45 -7.83
N LEU A 191 -1.12 -11.34 -7.51
CA LEU A 191 -0.78 -10.52 -6.36
C LEU A 191 -1.79 -10.69 -5.24
N ILE A 192 -1.29 -10.82 -4.01
CA ILE A 192 -2.10 -10.90 -2.80
C ILE A 192 -1.78 -9.68 -1.95
N PHE A 193 -2.75 -8.78 -1.82
CA PHE A 193 -2.66 -7.55 -1.05
C PHE A 193 -3.29 -7.71 0.34
N PRO A 194 -2.57 -7.34 1.42
CA PRO A 194 -3.20 -7.03 2.69
C PRO A 194 -3.94 -5.68 2.58
N PRO A 195 -4.68 -5.25 3.60
CA PRO A 195 -5.28 -3.94 3.57
C PRO A 195 -4.19 -2.85 3.54
N LEU A 196 -4.31 -1.90 2.63
CA LEU A 196 -3.32 -0.84 2.34
C LEU A 196 -3.24 0.16 3.50
N GLY A 197 -2.64 -0.26 4.61
CA GLY A 197 -2.44 0.56 5.79
C GLY A 197 -3.73 1.13 6.40
N VAL A 198 -4.87 0.47 6.20
CA VAL A 198 -6.17 0.97 6.67
C VAL A 198 -6.31 0.71 8.18
N ASN A 199 -6.82 1.69 8.92
CA ASN A 199 -7.21 1.55 10.34
C ASN A 199 -6.17 0.85 11.26
N GLY A 200 -4.88 1.16 11.10
CA GLY A 200 -3.78 0.61 11.89
C GLY A 200 -3.06 -0.60 11.27
N ALA A 201 -3.53 -1.13 10.13
CA ALA A 201 -2.82 -2.20 9.43
C ALA A 201 -1.41 -1.75 9.05
N ALA A 202 -0.41 -2.62 9.26
CA ALA A 202 1.01 -2.31 9.06
C ALA A 202 1.45 -0.98 9.71
N GLY A 203 0.86 -0.62 10.86
CA GLY A 203 1.15 0.61 11.59
C GLY A 203 0.64 1.90 10.93
N CYS A 204 -0.14 1.82 9.84
CA CYS A 204 -0.59 2.98 9.06
C CYS A 204 -2.10 3.23 9.22
N HIS A 205 -2.56 4.44 8.90
CA HIS A 205 -3.96 4.86 9.13
C HIS A 205 -4.61 5.52 7.90
N HIS A 206 -4.53 4.85 6.76
CA HIS A 206 -5.13 5.31 5.51
C HIS A 206 -6.67 5.24 5.53
N PRO A 207 -7.35 6.17 4.83
CA PRO A 207 -8.80 6.17 4.68
C PRO A 207 -9.28 4.97 3.86
N ALA A 208 -10.17 4.15 4.42
CA ALA A 208 -10.60 2.86 3.87
C ALA A 208 -11.14 2.96 2.42
N ALA A 209 -12.12 3.84 2.17
CA ALA A 209 -12.74 3.95 0.84
C ALA A 209 -11.75 4.42 -0.23
N ASP A 210 -10.92 5.40 0.10
CA ASP A 210 -9.95 5.98 -0.82
C ASP A 210 -8.79 5.01 -1.11
N ALA A 211 -8.28 4.32 -0.08
CA ALA A 211 -7.25 3.30 -0.24
C ALA A 211 -7.74 2.13 -1.11
N GLY A 212 -8.97 1.67 -0.91
CA GLY A 212 -9.57 0.62 -1.73
C GLY A 212 -9.78 1.03 -3.18
N ASP A 213 -10.23 2.26 -3.41
CA ASP A 213 -10.41 2.83 -4.76
C ASP A 213 -9.08 3.00 -5.51
N LEU A 214 -8.03 3.45 -4.83
CA LEU A 214 -6.68 3.52 -5.39
C LEU A 214 -6.19 2.13 -5.82
N LEU A 215 -6.34 1.13 -4.95
CA LEU A 215 -5.96 -0.24 -5.26
C LEU A 215 -6.75 -0.77 -6.46
N ARG A 216 -8.07 -0.56 -6.50
CA ARG A 216 -8.90 -0.97 -7.63
C ARG A 216 -8.45 -0.34 -8.95
N LYS A 217 -8.16 0.97 -8.95
CA LYS A 217 -7.68 1.67 -10.14
C LYS A 217 -6.37 1.07 -10.65
N ALA A 218 -5.42 0.81 -9.76
CA ALA A 218 -4.18 0.13 -10.12
C ALA A 218 -4.44 -1.28 -10.66
N ILE A 219 -5.35 -2.06 -10.06
CA ILE A 219 -5.70 -3.41 -10.58
C ILE A 219 -6.25 -3.32 -12.01
N LEU A 220 -7.10 -2.34 -12.30
CA LEU A 220 -7.65 -2.16 -13.65
C LEU A 220 -6.60 -1.70 -14.66
N GLU A 221 -5.70 -0.81 -14.25
CA GLU A 221 -4.62 -0.29 -15.10
C GLU A 221 -3.59 -1.37 -15.44
N HIS A 222 -3.19 -2.19 -14.47
CA HIS A 222 -2.14 -3.20 -14.62
C HIS A 222 -2.67 -4.60 -14.94
N GLY A 223 -3.99 -4.76 -15.05
CA GLY A 223 -4.64 -6.08 -15.12
C GLY A 223 -4.29 -6.92 -16.36
N GLN A 224 -3.78 -6.28 -17.41
CA GLN A 224 -3.24 -6.99 -18.58
C GLN A 224 -1.96 -7.77 -18.26
N HIS A 225 -1.17 -7.31 -17.29
CA HIS A 225 0.11 -7.92 -16.92
C HIS A 225 0.03 -8.76 -15.64
N VAL A 226 -0.83 -8.36 -14.70
CA VAL A 226 -1.14 -9.12 -13.47
C VAL A 226 -2.62 -9.51 -13.49
N PRO A 227 -2.97 -10.68 -14.06
CA PRO A 227 -4.36 -11.01 -14.37
C PRO A 227 -5.22 -11.33 -13.16
N ARG A 228 -4.64 -11.67 -12.00
CA ARG A 228 -5.41 -12.03 -10.81
C ARG A 228 -4.90 -11.29 -9.59
N VAL A 229 -5.81 -10.67 -8.84
CA VAL A 229 -5.49 -9.96 -7.60
C VAL A 229 -6.42 -10.42 -6.50
N TRP A 230 -5.83 -10.82 -5.38
CA TRP A 230 -6.52 -11.14 -4.15
C TRP A 230 -6.30 -10.04 -3.13
N VAL A 231 -7.36 -9.65 -2.44
CA VAL A 231 -7.29 -8.73 -1.31
C VAL A 231 -7.85 -9.44 -0.09
N CYS A 232 -7.07 -9.52 0.98
CA CYS A 232 -7.45 -10.26 2.17
C CYS A 232 -7.11 -9.48 3.44
N GLN A 233 -7.81 -9.78 4.53
CA GLN A 233 -7.32 -9.43 5.85
C GLN A 233 -6.19 -10.37 6.24
N GLU A 234 -5.27 -9.91 7.08
CA GLU A 234 -4.21 -10.77 7.62
C GLU A 234 -4.75 -11.70 8.71
N PHE A 235 -5.86 -11.30 9.34
CA PHE A 235 -6.64 -12.12 10.28
C PHE A 235 -8.09 -11.63 10.33
N PRO A 236 -9.06 -12.52 10.61
CA PRO A 236 -10.46 -12.14 10.71
C PRO A 236 -10.69 -11.03 11.74
N GLY A 237 -11.34 -9.95 11.31
CA GLY A 237 -11.69 -8.82 12.16
C GLY A 237 -10.61 -7.74 12.27
N GLN A 238 -9.48 -7.85 11.56
CA GLN A 238 -8.37 -6.89 11.58
C GLN A 238 -8.83 -5.43 11.52
N LEU A 239 -9.69 -5.10 10.57
CA LEU A 239 -10.13 -3.72 10.34
C LEU A 239 -11.46 -3.34 11.00
N LYS A 240 -12.10 -4.25 11.75
CA LYS A 240 -13.43 -4.07 12.32
C LYS A 240 -14.41 -3.53 11.24
N SER A 241 -15.09 -2.41 11.50
CA SER A 241 -16.05 -1.78 10.58
C SER A 241 -15.43 -1.20 9.30
N SER A 242 -14.12 -0.94 9.27
CA SER A 242 -13.46 -0.33 8.10
C SER A 242 -13.29 -1.33 6.95
N TRP A 243 -13.32 -2.64 7.22
CA TRP A 243 -13.16 -3.67 6.20
C TRP A 243 -14.22 -3.60 5.12
N ALA A 244 -15.49 -3.55 5.50
CA ALA A 244 -16.59 -3.56 4.55
C ALA A 244 -16.49 -2.37 3.57
N THR A 245 -16.06 -1.21 4.07
CA THR A 245 -15.85 -0.01 3.26
C THR A 245 -14.67 -0.19 2.29
N PHE A 246 -13.53 -0.66 2.79
CA PHE A 246 -12.33 -0.92 1.96
C PHE A 246 -12.60 -1.98 0.90
N ALA A 247 -13.14 -3.13 1.31
CA ALA A 247 -13.48 -4.27 0.46
C ALA A 247 -14.52 -3.90 -0.61
N SER A 248 -15.53 -3.10 -0.26
CA SER A 248 -16.49 -2.55 -1.24
C SER A 248 -15.78 -1.68 -2.28
N ALA A 249 -14.96 -0.73 -1.82
CA ALA A 249 -14.23 0.17 -2.72
C ALA A 249 -13.25 -0.58 -3.65
N VAL A 250 -12.62 -1.66 -3.17
CA VAL A 250 -11.79 -2.55 -4.01
C VAL A 250 -12.61 -3.23 -5.11
N ARG A 251 -13.84 -3.68 -4.80
CA ARG A 251 -14.70 -4.39 -5.76
C ARG A 251 -15.31 -3.44 -6.78
N SER A 252 -16.00 -2.41 -6.32
CA SER A 252 -16.86 -1.55 -7.15
C SER A 252 -16.31 -0.14 -7.38
N GLY A 253 -15.24 0.24 -6.70
CA GLY A 253 -14.78 1.63 -6.63
C GLY A 253 -15.47 2.37 -5.49
N ARG A 254 -14.95 3.54 -5.18
CA ARG A 254 -15.49 4.40 -4.13
C ARG A 254 -16.76 5.11 -4.60
N GLU A 255 -17.73 5.24 -3.69
CA GLU A 255 -18.91 6.10 -3.87
C GLU A 255 -18.53 7.57 -4.12
N PRO A 256 -19.20 8.27 -5.04
CA PRO A 256 -18.94 9.67 -5.33
C PRO A 256 -18.95 10.54 -4.07
N LEU A 257 -18.04 11.51 -4.03
CA LEU A 257 -17.98 12.46 -2.93
C LEU A 257 -19.23 13.35 -2.93
N GLU A 258 -19.80 13.55 -1.75
CA GLU A 258 -20.83 14.55 -1.57
C GLU A 258 -20.19 15.93 -1.72
N HIS A 259 -20.37 16.54 -2.89
CA HIS A 259 -20.00 17.93 -3.10
C HIS A 259 -20.93 18.82 -2.27
N ARG A 260 -20.45 19.24 -1.09
CA ARG A 260 -21.12 20.30 -0.34
C ARG A 260 -21.01 21.61 -1.12
N GLU A 261 -22.09 22.36 -1.17
CA GLU A 261 -22.07 23.71 -1.73
C GLU A 261 -20.91 24.49 -1.12
N LEU A 262 -20.10 25.11 -1.96
CA LEU A 262 -19.04 25.99 -1.50
C LEU A 262 -19.71 27.06 -0.65
N VAL A 263 -19.37 27.10 0.64
CA VAL A 263 -19.85 28.16 1.54
C VAL A 263 -19.44 29.48 0.89
N PRO A 264 -20.39 30.34 0.50
CA PRO A 264 -20.05 31.58 -0.17
C PRO A 264 -19.09 32.34 0.73
N LEU A 265 -18.07 32.98 0.14
CA LEU A 265 -17.03 33.68 0.89
C LEU A 265 -17.62 34.62 1.95
N THR A 266 -18.76 35.26 1.64
CA THR A 266 -19.56 36.11 2.54
C THR A 266 -20.02 35.44 3.84
N ALA A 267 -20.20 34.12 3.85
CA ALA A 267 -20.56 33.33 5.01
C ALA A 267 -19.33 32.77 5.77
N SER A 268 -18.11 33.09 5.32
CA SER A 268 -16.89 32.72 6.05
C SER A 268 -16.80 33.50 7.37
N PRO A 269 -16.63 32.83 8.53
CA PRO A 269 -16.46 33.51 9.82
C PRO A 269 -15.15 34.33 9.88
N TYR A 270 -14.26 34.13 8.91
CA TYR A 270 -13.01 34.88 8.77
C TYR A 270 -13.17 36.17 7.96
N LEU A 271 -14.28 36.37 7.23
CA LEU A 271 -14.61 37.66 6.64
C LEU A 271 -15.27 38.54 7.70
N ARG A 272 -14.61 39.65 8.04
CA ARG A 272 -15.16 40.60 9.00
C ARG A 272 -16.32 41.39 8.37
N PRO A 273 -17.37 41.70 9.16
CA PRO A 273 -18.41 42.62 8.73
C PRO A 273 -17.82 43.91 8.14
N GLY A 274 -18.23 44.26 6.92
CA GLY A 274 -17.79 45.44 6.20
C GLY A 274 -16.64 45.23 5.22
N TRP A 275 -16.02 44.05 5.13
CA TRP A 275 -15.08 43.76 4.03
C TRP A 275 -15.86 43.64 2.72
N GLY A 276 -15.45 44.38 1.68
CA GLY A 276 -16.09 44.29 0.37
C GLY A 276 -15.94 42.90 -0.24
N GLU A 277 -16.83 42.54 -1.16
CA GLU A 277 -16.76 41.27 -1.87
C GLU A 277 -15.35 41.06 -2.46
N PRO A 278 -14.76 39.87 -2.29
CA PRO A 278 -13.49 39.55 -2.90
C PRO A 278 -13.60 39.74 -4.40
N CYS A 279 -12.76 40.61 -4.95
CA CYS A 279 -12.66 40.78 -6.40
C CYS A 279 -11.39 40.06 -6.88
N LEU A 280 -11.59 39.10 -7.78
CA LEU A 280 -10.51 38.50 -8.54
C LEU A 280 -10.00 39.57 -9.52
N SER A 281 -8.73 39.95 -9.36
CA SER A 281 -8.08 40.76 -10.38
C SER A 281 -7.98 39.98 -11.70
N ALA A 282 -7.77 40.69 -12.81
CA ALA A 282 -7.53 40.07 -14.12
C ALA A 282 -6.33 39.10 -14.14
N LYS A 283 -5.47 39.11 -13.11
CA LYS A 283 -4.32 38.20 -12.93
C LYS A 283 -4.64 37.00 -12.03
N GLY A 284 -5.90 36.79 -11.64
CA GLY A 284 -6.30 35.72 -10.73
C GLY A 284 -5.92 35.93 -9.26
N GLN A 285 -5.39 37.11 -8.90
CA GLN A 285 -5.09 37.44 -7.50
C GLN A 285 -6.36 37.93 -6.80
N PHE A 286 -6.65 37.34 -5.64
CA PHE A 286 -7.72 37.79 -4.76
C PHE A 286 -7.32 39.08 -4.04
N SER A 287 -8.16 40.10 -4.15
CA SER A 287 -8.00 41.32 -3.37
C SER A 287 -9.31 41.68 -2.67
N PHE A 288 -9.19 42.17 -1.44
CA PHE A 288 -10.33 42.68 -0.67
C PHE A 288 -10.33 44.20 -0.70
N LYS A 289 -11.50 44.80 -0.96
CA LYS A 289 -11.68 46.22 -0.68
C LYS A 289 -11.79 46.41 0.84
N VAL A 290 -10.65 46.68 1.46
CA VAL A 290 -10.56 47.02 2.88
C VAL A 290 -11.22 48.39 3.10
N PRO A 291 -12.18 48.54 4.04
CA PRO A 291 -12.83 49.82 4.32
C PRO A 291 -11.80 50.90 4.70
N LEU A 292 -12.05 52.14 4.26
CA LEU A 292 -11.18 53.30 4.52
C LEU A 292 -10.81 53.46 6.01
N ARG A 293 -11.72 53.08 6.93
CA ARG A 293 -11.49 53.12 8.39
C ARG A 293 -10.36 52.19 8.87
N TYR A 294 -9.99 51.18 8.08
CA TYR A 294 -8.89 50.26 8.38
C TYR A 294 -7.59 50.59 7.62
N ARG A 295 -7.61 51.56 6.68
CA ARG A 295 -6.41 51.99 5.94
C ARG A 295 -5.44 52.82 6.79
N GLY A 296 -5.89 53.38 7.92
CA GLY A 296 -5.11 54.32 8.76
C GLY A 296 -4.17 53.71 9.82
N ARG A 297 -4.01 52.37 9.89
CA ARG A 297 -3.10 51.71 10.84
C ARG A 297 -2.29 50.58 10.22
N GLN A 298 -1.82 50.75 8.97
CA GLN A 298 -0.69 49.95 8.52
C GLN A 298 0.56 50.45 9.27
N ARG A 299 0.77 49.96 10.50
CA ARG A 299 2.12 49.96 11.07
C ARG A 299 2.98 49.17 10.10
N ALA A 300 4.08 49.77 9.66
CA ALA A 300 5.10 49.10 8.88
C ALA A 300 5.40 47.76 9.54
N VAL A 301 5.01 46.67 8.88
CA VAL A 301 5.47 45.34 9.27
C VAL A 301 6.95 45.33 8.88
N PRO A 302 7.90 45.21 9.84
CA PRO A 302 9.30 45.14 9.49
C PRO A 302 9.50 43.94 8.55
N PRO A 303 10.37 44.06 7.53
CA PRO A 303 10.62 42.98 6.59
C PRO A 303 11.02 41.74 7.40
N LEU A 304 10.31 40.63 7.16
CA LEU A 304 10.72 39.31 7.61
C LEU A 304 12.16 39.12 7.13
N GLY A 305 13.08 38.97 8.09
CA GLY A 305 14.48 38.68 7.81
C GLY A 305 14.57 37.54 6.81
N LYS A 306 15.41 37.73 5.79
CA LYS A 306 15.78 36.65 4.88
C LYS A 306 16.39 35.50 5.69
N PRO A 307 16.13 34.24 5.31
CA PRO A 307 16.71 33.07 5.97
C PRO A 307 18.25 33.09 5.93
#